data_AF-A0A8K0IT95-F1
#
_entry.id   AF-A0A8K0IT95-F1
#
_cell.length_a   1.000
_cell.length_b   1.000
_cell.length_c   1.000
_cell.angle_alpha   90.00
_cell.angle_beta   90.00
_cell.angle_gamma   90.00
#
_symmetry.space_group_name_H-M   'P 1'
#
loop_
_entity.id
_entity.type
_entity.pdbx_description
1 polymer ?
#
loop_
_entity_poly.entity_id
_entity_poly.type
_entity_poly.pdbx_seq_one_letter_code
_entity_poly.pdbx_strand_id
1 'polypeptide(L)'
;MPALRTVAEFSGGEGMFWRNGIAWWDEIDGSEEWQRGIFYSLCAAYTLVSLVALVQLIRIQLRVPEYGWTTQKLFHLMNFVVNGLRAILFGFYHSVFLVKSKALEMALLDLPGLLFFSTYTLLVLFWAEIYHQARSLPIDKLRPTYLIINGAIYIIQVVFYAEALPD
;
A
#
# COMPACT_ATOMS: atom_id res chain seq x y z
N MET A 1 46.78 -20.05 14.19
CA MET A 1 45.58 -20.06 13.31
C MET A 1 44.72 -18.84 13.60
N PRO A 2 45.00 -17.67 12.99
CA PRO A 2 44.27 -16.41 13.23
C PRO A 2 42.90 -16.38 12.53
N ALA A 3 42.81 -16.92 11.31
CA ALA A 3 41.60 -16.89 10.50
C ALA A 3 40.39 -17.59 11.14
N LEU A 4 40.60 -18.69 11.89
CA LEU A 4 39.52 -19.40 12.60
C LEU A 4 38.95 -18.60 13.77
N ARG A 5 39.75 -17.77 14.45
CA ARG A 5 39.24 -16.87 15.50
C ARG A 5 38.38 -15.75 14.91
N THR A 6 38.80 -15.16 13.80
CA THR A 6 38.06 -14.09 13.12
C THR A 6 36.70 -14.57 12.62
N VAL A 7 36.62 -15.79 12.08
CA VAL A 7 35.34 -16.39 11.64
C VAL A 7 34.42 -16.69 12.82
N ALA A 8 34.95 -17.18 13.94
CA ALA A 8 34.16 -17.45 15.15
C ALA A 8 33.64 -16.16 15.82
N GLU A 9 34.45 -15.10 15.86
CA GLU A 9 34.05 -13.78 16.38
C GLU A 9 33.01 -13.12 15.47
N PHE A 10 33.15 -13.22 14.15
CA PHE A 10 32.18 -12.69 13.19
C PHE A 10 30.84 -13.43 13.28
N SER A 11 30.87 -14.77 13.31
CA SER A 11 29.69 -15.62 13.50
C SER A 11 29.00 -15.36 14.84
N GLY A 12 29.76 -15.19 15.93
CA GLY A 12 29.22 -14.85 17.24
C GLY A 12 28.60 -13.45 17.27
N GLY A 13 29.22 -12.48 16.59
CA GLY A 13 28.72 -11.12 16.45
C GLY A 13 27.41 -11.03 15.67
N GLU A 14 27.31 -11.73 14.54
CA GLU A 14 26.06 -11.84 13.78
C GLU A 14 24.97 -12.53 14.61
N GLY A 15 25.26 -13.67 15.24
CA GLY A 15 24.29 -14.39 16.07
C GLY A 15 23.76 -13.57 17.25
N MET A 16 24.60 -12.74 17.87
CA MET A 16 24.21 -11.82 18.94
C MET A 16 23.36 -10.67 18.42
N PHE A 17 23.69 -10.09 17.26
CA PHE A 17 22.91 -9.04 16.62
C PHE A 17 21.48 -9.51 16.31
N TRP A 18 21.33 -10.68 15.68
CA TRP A 18 20.02 -11.23 15.35
C TRP A 18 19.19 -11.53 16.60
N ARG A 19 19.79 -12.11 17.65
CA ARG A 19 19.11 -12.37 18.93
C ARG A 19 18.64 -11.10 19.62
N ASN A 20 19.49 -10.09 19.67
CA ASN A 20 19.12 -8.80 20.26
C ASN A 20 18.03 -8.10 19.45
N GLY A 21 18.08 -8.20 18.12
CA GLY A 21 17.03 -7.70 17.23
C GLY A 21 15.68 -8.38 17.46
N ILE A 22 15.65 -9.71 17.60
CA ILE A 22 14.42 -10.47 17.88
C ILE A 22 13.86 -10.11 19.26
N ALA A 23 14.71 -10.09 20.29
CA ALA A 23 14.27 -9.74 21.64
C ALA A 23 13.70 -8.31 21.73
N TRP A 24 14.30 -7.36 21.03
CA TRP A 24 13.80 -6.00 20.92
C TRP A 24 12.46 -5.94 20.17
N TRP A 25 12.31 -6.71 19.09
CA TRP A 25 11.04 -6.81 18.37
C TRP A 25 9.92 -7.42 19.22
N ASP A 26 10.20 -8.49 19.97
CA ASP A 26 9.24 -9.14 20.87
C ASP A 26 8.76 -8.17 21.98
N GLU A 27 9.66 -7.32 22.49
CA GLU A 27 9.30 -6.29 23.48
C GLU A 27 8.35 -5.22 22.91
N ILE A 28 8.62 -4.76 21.68
CA ILE A 28 7.76 -3.80 20.99
C ILE A 28 6.41 -4.42 20.68
N ASP A 29 6.39 -5.62 20.11
CA ASP A 29 5.16 -6.32 19.74
C ASP A 29 4.32 -6.68 20.97
N GLY A 30 4.95 -6.99 22.10
CA GLY A 30 4.26 -7.27 23.36
C GLY A 30 3.69 -6.04 24.08
N SER A 31 3.99 -4.83 23.63
CA SER A 31 3.61 -3.60 24.34
C SER A 31 2.46 -2.85 23.66
N GLU A 32 1.28 -2.88 24.29
CA GLU A 32 0.08 -2.21 23.77
C GLU A 32 0.26 -0.69 23.54
N GLU A 33 1.07 -0.04 24.39
CA GLU A 33 1.37 1.38 24.29
C GLU A 33 2.16 1.74 23.02
N TRP A 34 3.18 0.95 22.65
CA TRP A 34 3.93 1.17 21.41
C TRP A 34 3.09 0.85 20.19
N GLN A 35 2.37 -0.26 20.20
CA GLN A 35 1.45 -0.61 19.11
C GLN A 35 0.46 0.52 18.88
N ARG A 36 -0.18 1.03 19.94
CA ARG A 36 -1.10 2.17 19.87
C ARG A 36 -0.43 3.41 19.30
N GLY A 37 0.76 3.75 19.79
CA GLY A 37 1.54 4.88 19.30
C GLY A 37 1.86 4.79 17.80
N ILE A 38 2.27 3.61 17.33
CA ILE A 38 2.57 3.34 15.92
C ILE A 38 1.31 3.47 15.07
N PHE A 39 0.20 2.83 15.46
CA PHE A 39 -1.04 2.87 14.68
C PHE A 39 -1.62 4.28 14.57
N TYR A 40 -1.65 5.06 15.66
CA TYR A 40 -2.11 6.44 15.57
C TYR A 40 -1.17 7.35 14.76
N SER A 41 0.14 7.14 14.87
CA SER A 41 1.11 7.88 14.06
C SER A 41 0.94 7.58 12.57
N LEU A 42 0.74 6.31 12.22
CA LEU A 42 0.41 5.89 10.85
C LEU A 42 -0.91 6.50 10.40
N CYS A 43 -1.97 6.43 11.22
CA CYS A 43 -3.26 7.05 10.93
C CYS A 43 -3.12 8.54 10.60
N ALA A 44 -2.38 9.29 11.41
CA ALA A 44 -2.14 10.71 11.19
C ALA A 44 -1.35 10.97 9.89
N ALA A 45 -0.30 10.20 9.63
CA ALA A 45 0.51 10.33 8.41
C ALA A 45 -0.32 10.03 7.15
N TYR A 46 -1.09 8.93 7.15
CA TYR A 46 -1.94 8.55 6.02
C TYR A 46 -3.08 9.57 5.80
N THR A 47 -3.64 10.11 6.87
CA THR A 47 -4.63 11.20 6.78
C THR A 47 -4.03 12.43 6.11
N LEU A 48 -2.82 12.83 6.52
CA LEU A 48 -2.12 13.97 5.93
C LEU A 48 -1.89 13.77 4.43
N VAL A 49 -1.37 12.60 4.03
CA VAL A 49 -1.15 12.27 2.61
C VAL A 49 -2.46 12.27 1.82
N SER A 50 -3.52 11.69 2.38
CA SER A 50 -4.86 11.68 1.77
C SER A 50 -5.38 13.11 1.55
N LEU A 51 -5.28 13.99 2.55
CA LEU A 51 -5.69 15.39 2.45
C LEU A 51 -4.88 16.15 1.40
N VAL A 52 -3.56 15.96 1.36
CA VAL A 52 -2.71 16.56 0.34
C VAL A 52 -3.15 16.11 -1.05
N ALA A 53 -3.38 14.81 -1.27
CA ALA A 53 -3.86 14.28 -2.54
C ALA A 53 -5.21 14.88 -2.97
N LEU A 54 -6.14 15.06 -2.03
CA LEU A 54 -7.43 15.71 -2.28
C LEU A 54 -7.26 17.18 -2.68
N VAL A 55 -6.41 17.93 -1.96
CA VAL A 55 -6.11 19.32 -2.30
C VAL A 55 -5.48 19.42 -3.69
N GLN A 56 -4.58 18.51 -4.05
CA GLN A 56 -4.00 18.46 -5.39
C GLN A 56 -5.08 18.19 -6.45
N LEU A 57 -5.96 17.21 -6.21
CA LEU A 57 -7.07 16.91 -7.11
C LEU A 57 -7.98 18.12 -7.34
N ILE A 58 -8.39 18.80 -6.26
CA ILE A 58 -9.24 19.99 -6.33
C ILE A 58 -8.52 21.11 -7.08
N ARG A 59 -7.25 21.38 -6.76
CA ARG A 59 -6.45 22.41 -7.44
C ARG A 59 -6.35 22.15 -8.93
N ILE A 60 -6.10 20.91 -9.35
CA ILE A 60 -6.00 20.55 -10.77
C ILE A 60 -7.36 20.70 -11.46
N GLN A 61 -8.45 20.27 -10.81
CA GLN A 61 -9.80 20.38 -11.36
C GLN A 61 -10.25 21.83 -11.55
N LEU A 62 -9.90 22.72 -10.61
CA LEU A 62 -10.20 24.15 -10.71
C LEU A 62 -9.29 24.89 -11.69
N ARG A 63 -8.02 24.46 -11.84
CA ARG A 63 -7.06 25.10 -12.74
C ARG A 63 -7.36 24.83 -14.21
N VAL A 64 -7.82 23.61 -14.54
CA VAL A 64 -8.08 23.20 -15.93
C VAL A 64 -9.34 22.34 -15.98
N PRO A 65 -10.54 22.96 -15.84
CA PRO A 65 -11.81 22.25 -15.84
C PRO A 65 -12.21 21.72 -17.23
N GLU A 66 -11.64 22.29 -18.31
CA GLU A 66 -11.98 21.94 -19.69
C GLU A 66 -11.48 20.54 -20.07
N TYR A 67 -10.35 20.12 -19.49
CA TYR A 67 -9.89 18.75 -19.60
C TYR A 67 -10.65 17.91 -18.58
N GLY A 68 -11.37 16.88 -19.03
CA GLY A 68 -12.12 15.97 -18.17
C GLY A 68 -11.25 15.14 -17.21
N TRP A 69 -11.60 13.86 -17.02
CA TRP A 69 -10.83 12.96 -16.15
C TRP A 69 -9.53 12.51 -16.83
N THR A 70 -8.42 13.13 -16.43
CA THR A 70 -7.06 12.75 -16.84
C THR A 70 -6.48 11.70 -15.90
N THR A 71 -5.50 10.93 -16.39
CA THR A 71 -4.77 9.93 -15.58
C THR A 71 -4.11 10.56 -14.35
N GLN A 72 -3.68 11.82 -14.44
CA GLN A 72 -3.18 12.59 -13.29
C GLN A 72 -4.26 12.82 -12.22
N LYS A 73 -5.47 13.25 -12.61
CA LYS A 73 -6.60 13.42 -11.68
C LYS A 73 -6.98 12.07 -11.06
N LEU A 74 -6.97 11.00 -11.85
CA LEU A 74 -7.24 9.65 -11.37
C LEU A 74 -6.17 9.18 -10.38
N PHE A 75 -4.89 9.50 -10.60
CA PHE A 75 -3.80 9.15 -9.69
C PHE A 75 -3.94 9.83 -8.32
N HIS A 76 -4.30 11.12 -8.29
CA HIS A 76 -4.57 11.82 -7.04
C HIS A 76 -5.84 11.31 -6.35
N LEU A 77 -6.89 11.00 -7.12
CA LEU A 77 -8.10 10.37 -6.60
C LEU A 77 -7.80 9.01 -5.95
N MET A 78 -7.04 8.14 -6.63
CA MET A 78 -6.64 6.84 -6.09
C MET A 78 -5.81 7.02 -4.82
N ASN A 79 -4.82 7.92 -4.80
CA ASN A 79 -4.07 8.20 -3.59
C ASN A 79 -4.95 8.71 -2.45
N PHE A 80 -5.90 9.61 -2.71
CA PHE A 80 -6.85 10.06 -1.70
C PHE A 80 -7.61 8.88 -1.09
N VAL A 81 -8.16 7.99 -1.93
CA VAL A 81 -8.93 6.81 -1.51
C VAL A 81 -8.07 5.80 -0.75
N VAL A 82 -6.91 5.40 -1.28
CA VAL A 82 -6.04 4.39 -0.66
C VAL A 82 -5.51 4.86 0.69
N ASN A 83 -4.97 6.09 0.73
CA ASN A 83 -4.43 6.64 1.98
C ASN A 83 -5.56 6.92 2.99
N GLY A 84 -6.74 7.37 2.53
CA GLY A 84 -7.90 7.60 3.39
C GLY A 84 -8.44 6.31 4.00
N LEU A 85 -8.59 5.26 3.20
CA LEU A 85 -8.98 3.93 3.69
C LEU A 85 -7.96 3.42 4.71
N ARG A 86 -6.66 3.53 4.41
CA ARG A 86 -5.60 3.08 5.31
C ARG A 86 -5.56 3.87 6.62
N ALA A 87 -5.82 5.18 6.57
CA ALA A 87 -5.96 6.00 7.77
C ALA A 87 -7.13 5.54 8.64
N ILE A 88 -8.30 5.28 8.03
CA ILE A 88 -9.47 4.74 8.74
C ILE A 88 -9.12 3.42 9.41
N LEU A 89 -8.50 2.49 8.68
CA LEU A 89 -8.12 1.18 9.25
C LEU A 89 -7.15 1.29 10.42
N PHE A 90 -6.14 2.15 10.32
CA PHE A 90 -5.23 2.40 11.44
C PHE A 90 -5.89 3.13 12.61
N GLY A 91 -6.84 4.04 12.36
CA GLY A 91 -7.59 4.73 13.41
C GLY A 91 -8.56 3.82 14.15
N PHE A 92 -9.12 2.82 13.45
CA PHE A 92 -10.07 1.84 14.00
C PHE A 92 -9.43 0.46 14.20
N TYR A 93 -8.10 0.35 14.31
CA TYR A 93 -7.40 -0.95 14.32
C TYR A 93 -7.99 -1.90 15.36
N HIS A 94 -8.26 -1.42 16.58
CA HIS A 94 -8.84 -2.22 17.65
C HIS A 94 -10.28 -2.72 17.36
N SER A 95 -11.06 -2.00 16.55
CA SER A 95 -12.40 -2.41 16.11
C SER A 95 -12.36 -3.32 14.89
N VAL A 96 -11.37 -3.15 14.01
CA VAL A 96 -11.14 -4.00 12.83
C VAL A 96 -10.86 -5.44 13.25
N PHE A 97 -10.07 -5.66 14.30
CA PHE A 97 -9.79 -6.99 14.84
C PHE A 97 -10.98 -7.62 15.62
N LEU A 98 -12.05 -6.87 15.87
CA LEU A 98 -13.27 -7.37 16.51
C LEU A 98 -14.37 -7.73 15.49
N VAL A 99 -14.12 -7.55 14.20
CA VAL A 99 -15.05 -7.94 13.15
C VAL A 99 -15.14 -9.47 13.11
N LYS A 100 -16.28 -10.02 13.54
CA LYS A 100 -16.51 -11.47 13.62
C LYS A 100 -16.44 -12.22 12.29
N SER A 101 -16.59 -11.54 11.15
CA SER A 101 -16.59 -12.21 9.84
C SER A 101 -15.16 -12.32 9.30
N LYS A 102 -14.64 -13.54 9.27
CA LYS A 102 -13.32 -13.89 8.72
C LYS A 102 -13.13 -13.40 7.28
N ALA A 103 -14.20 -13.41 6.48
CA ALA A 103 -14.18 -12.88 5.11
C ALA A 103 -14.00 -11.36 5.07
N LEU A 104 -14.66 -10.64 5.99
CA LEU A 104 -14.59 -9.19 6.08
C LEU A 104 -13.22 -8.77 6.62
N GLU A 105 -12.67 -9.48 7.59
CA GLU A 105 -11.30 -9.29 8.07
C GLU A 105 -10.26 -9.47 6.94
N MET A 106 -10.31 -10.58 6.20
CA MET A 106 -9.42 -10.84 5.06
C MET A 106 -9.55 -9.75 3.98
N ALA A 107 -10.79 -9.43 3.58
CA ALA A 107 -11.02 -8.39 2.58
C ALA A 107 -10.53 -7.02 3.05
N LEU A 108 -10.72 -6.68 4.33
CA LEU A 108 -10.34 -5.39 4.88
C LEU A 108 -8.82 -5.23 5.03
N LEU A 109 -8.10 -6.33 5.28
CA LEU A 109 -6.63 -6.35 5.35
C LEU A 109 -5.98 -6.26 3.97
N ASP A 110 -6.57 -6.90 2.96
CA ASP A 110 -5.96 -7.01 1.64
C ASP A 110 -6.42 -5.96 0.63
N LEU A 111 -7.65 -5.42 0.78
CA LEU A 111 -8.17 -4.36 -0.09
C LEU A 111 -7.25 -3.11 -0.14
N PRO A 112 -6.68 -2.62 0.97
CA PRO A 112 -5.69 -1.54 0.93
C PRO A 112 -4.46 -1.89 0.10
N GLY A 113 -4.00 -3.15 0.17
CA GLY A 113 -2.88 -3.65 -0.62
C GLY A 113 -3.18 -3.69 -2.12
N LEU A 114 -4.37 -4.19 -2.50
CA LEU A 114 -4.82 -4.23 -3.90
C LEU A 114 -4.99 -2.83 -4.49
N LEU A 115 -5.61 -1.92 -3.74
CA LEU A 115 -5.76 -0.54 -4.17
C LEU A 115 -4.41 0.17 -4.29
N PHE A 116 -3.45 -0.15 -3.40
CA PHE A 116 -2.08 0.34 -3.51
C PHE A 116 -1.42 -0.17 -4.80
N PHE A 117 -1.51 -1.47 -5.09
CA PHE A 117 -1.01 -2.04 -6.35
C PHE A 117 -1.60 -1.32 -7.57
N SER A 118 -2.93 -1.14 -7.61
CA SER A 118 -3.61 -0.37 -8.66
C SER A 118 -3.10 1.06 -8.79
N THR A 119 -2.76 1.71 -7.68
CA THR A 119 -2.21 3.07 -7.68
C THR A 119 -0.81 3.11 -8.32
N TYR A 120 0.04 2.10 -8.09
CA TYR A 120 1.36 2.03 -8.73
C TYR A 120 1.28 1.64 -10.19
N THR A 121 0.41 0.72 -10.57
CA THR A 121 0.20 0.41 -11.99
C THR A 121 -0.41 1.61 -12.73
N LEU A 122 -1.22 2.43 -12.05
CA LEU A 122 -1.71 3.70 -12.59
C LEU A 122 -0.59 4.73 -12.74
N LEU A 123 0.39 4.76 -11.83
CA LEU A 123 1.60 5.58 -11.98
C LEU A 123 2.41 5.13 -13.20
N VAL A 124 2.56 3.82 -13.42
CA VAL A 124 3.21 3.27 -14.61
C VAL A 124 2.44 3.67 -15.87
N LEU A 125 1.11 3.56 -15.87
CA LEU A 125 0.26 4.02 -16.97
C LEU A 125 0.48 5.51 -17.25
N PHE A 126 0.52 6.34 -16.20
CA PHE A 126 0.76 7.77 -16.33
C PHE A 126 2.11 8.06 -16.99
N TRP A 127 3.20 7.44 -16.53
CA TRP A 127 4.51 7.59 -17.14
C TRP A 127 4.57 7.08 -18.58
N ALA A 128 3.88 5.97 -18.87
CA ALA A 128 3.78 5.43 -20.22
C ALA A 128 3.04 6.38 -21.17
N GLU A 129 1.96 7.03 -20.71
CA GLU A 129 1.24 8.04 -21.49
C GLU A 129 2.16 9.24 -21.80
N ILE A 130 2.90 9.76 -20.81
CA ILE A 130 3.84 10.88 -21.02
C ILE A 130 4.95 10.50 -21.99
N TYR A 131 5.50 9.29 -21.86
CA TYR A 131 6.54 8.78 -22.77
C TYR A 131 6.03 8.64 -24.21
N HIS A 132 4.86 8.01 -24.40
CA HIS A 132 4.27 7.86 -25.73
C HIS A 132 3.94 9.22 -26.37
N GLN A 133 3.38 10.15 -25.59
CA GLN A 133 3.09 11.50 -26.05
C GLN A 133 4.36 12.26 -26.46
N ALA A 134 5.43 12.19 -25.67
CA ALA A 134 6.72 12.81 -25.99
C ALA A 134 7.37 12.24 -27.26
N ARG A 135 6.97 11.02 -27.67
CA ARG A 135 7.45 10.32 -28.85
C ARG A 135 6.44 10.32 -30.01
N SER A 136 5.30 11.01 -29.87
CA SER A 136 4.20 10.99 -30.85
C SER A 136 3.70 9.58 -31.19
N LEU A 137 3.79 8.66 -30.23
CA LEU A 137 3.30 7.28 -30.34
C LEU A 137 1.82 7.19 -29.94
N PRO A 138 1.07 6.20 -30.47
CA PRO A 138 -0.33 6.02 -30.12
C PRO A 138 -0.50 5.58 -28.65
N ILE A 139 -1.54 6.09 -27.98
CA ILE A 139 -1.86 5.84 -26.54
C ILE A 139 -3.14 5.03 -26.33
N ASP A 140 -3.81 4.62 -27.41
CA ASP A 140 -5.12 3.96 -27.42
C ASP A 140 -5.16 2.66 -26.61
N LYS A 141 -4.04 1.93 -26.54
CA LYS A 141 -3.97 0.62 -25.87
C LYS A 141 -3.56 0.69 -24.40
N LEU A 142 -2.96 1.80 -23.95
CA LEU A 142 -2.37 1.87 -22.62
C LEU A 142 -3.42 1.71 -21.50
N ARG A 143 -4.55 2.43 -21.61
CA ARG A 143 -5.63 2.37 -20.62
C ARG A 143 -6.34 1.01 -20.57
N PRO A 144 -6.74 0.40 -21.71
CA PRO A 144 -7.26 -0.96 -21.71
C PRO A 144 -6.29 -1.97 -21.09
N THR A 145 -4.99 -1.89 -21.39
CA THR A 145 -3.98 -2.78 -20.80
C THR A 145 -3.92 -2.64 -19.28
N TYR A 146 -3.91 -1.42 -18.77
CA TYR A 146 -3.99 -1.17 -17.32
C TYR A 146 -5.25 -1.80 -16.69
N LEU A 147 -6.42 -1.63 -17.32
CA LEU A 147 -7.68 -2.20 -16.81
C LEU A 147 -7.66 -3.72 -16.82
N ILE A 148 -7.13 -4.35 -17.88
CA ILE A 148 -7.03 -5.80 -18.00
C ILE A 148 -6.10 -6.37 -16.93
N ILE A 149 -4.92 -5.77 -16.74
CA ILE A 149 -3.94 -6.25 -15.74
C ILE A 149 -4.52 -6.15 -14.33
N ASN A 150 -5.06 -4.99 -13.95
CA ASN A 150 -5.67 -4.85 -12.63
C ASN A 150 -6.89 -5.76 -12.47
N GLY A 151 -7.77 -5.83 -13.48
CA GLY A 151 -8.91 -6.74 -13.46
C GLY A 151 -8.51 -8.21 -13.22
N ALA A 152 -7.47 -8.69 -13.91
CA ALA A 152 -6.96 -10.04 -13.72
C ALA A 152 -6.44 -10.28 -12.29
N ILE A 153 -5.68 -9.36 -11.72
CA ILE A 153 -5.19 -9.47 -10.34
C ILE A 153 -6.34 -9.51 -9.33
N TYR A 154 -7.37 -8.70 -9.52
CA TYR A 154 -8.53 -8.67 -8.63
C TYR A 154 -9.34 -9.97 -8.73
N ILE A 155 -9.50 -10.51 -9.93
CA ILE A 155 -10.18 -11.80 -10.14
C ILE A 155 -9.40 -12.92 -9.45
N ILE A 156 -8.08 -12.98 -9.64
CA ILE A 156 -7.22 -13.98 -9.00
C ILE A 156 -7.37 -13.91 -7.47
N GLN A 157 -7.36 -12.69 -6.90
CA GLN A 157 -7.52 -12.52 -5.47
C GLN A 157 -8.88 -13.03 -4.97
N VAL A 158 -9.97 -12.72 -5.68
CA VAL A 158 -11.32 -13.19 -5.31
C VAL A 158 -11.41 -14.72 -5.34
N VAL A 159 -10.76 -15.37 -6.31
CA VAL A 159 -10.68 -16.83 -6.36
C VAL A 159 -9.96 -17.39 -5.14
N PHE A 160 -8.82 -16.82 -4.75
CA PHE A 160 -8.12 -17.24 -3.53
C PHE A 160 -8.96 -17.09 -2.26
N TYR A 161 -9.76 -16.02 -2.14
CA TYR A 161 -10.67 -15.88 -0.99
C TYR A 161 -11.79 -16.92 -1.00
N ALA A 162 -12.37 -17.17 -2.17
CA ALA A 162 -13.44 -18.15 -2.31
C ALA A 162 -12.98 -19.56 -1.91
N GLU A 163 -11.72 -19.91 -2.21
CA GLU A 163 -11.13 -21.18 -1.79
C GLU A 163 -10.74 -21.23 -0.30
N ALA A 164 -10.36 -20.09 0.29
CA ALA A 164 -9.87 -20.00 1.67
C ALA A 164 -10.97 -19.92 2.74
N LEU A 165 -12.23 -19.71 2.34
CA LEU A 165 -13.40 -19.70 3.22
C LEU A 165 -14.03 -21.11 3.23
N PRO A 166 -13.79 -21.96 4.25
CA PRO A 166 -14.58 -23.16 4.42
C PRO A 166 -16.03 -22.79 4.77
N ASP A 167 -16.99 -23.51 4.19
CA ASP A 167 -18.44 -23.38 4.43
C ASP A 167 -18.82 -23.29 5.92
#